data_AF-A0A5A9GF36-F1
#
_entry.id   AF-A0A5A9GF36-F1
#
_cell.length_a   1.000
_cell.length_b   1.000
_cell.length_c   1.000
_cell.angle_alpha   90.00
_cell.angle_beta   90.00
_cell.angle_gamma   90.00
#
_symmetry.space_group_name_H-M   'P 1'
#
loop_
_entity.id
_entity.type
_entity.pdbx_description
1 polymer ?
#
loop_
_entity_poly.entity_id
_entity_poly.type
_entity_poly.pdbx_seq_one_letter_code
_entity_poly.pdbx_strand_id
1 'polypeptide(L)'
;MTTEIPNVPAYTVADASHDGEADRDPTADIAVAASIFEGNGLTVTTDNGQAEQLDSEITAAIPTLPAHPSSADRKRWHTSVGDITAIRQQVEERGHHAVMVQLAVMYLGFRMEGDTDDERMAAFKDMVADLELLSTASKWPSANAVIAYLRLDLNTSDATLKKQRRNEIERNAAAIKGLDLLVREKEAQGLVLSYNAVTVQNLVSLVKLHGITGLGELARNADDAGEAPNQSGLIELDATGVKNVILRRVTEPFGGAMPDVGLILDEGGERRVVGQLPISQDRILALLAETAKPEPRVALLSELSRLALAIKVYPTDMPVNVREGFDDPEYEDSPRRPASRAWWLRRDGRIRITQFLRPTGHVILEATPVDNFLDGLPDEDLWFRTHELDAIAANLLEPSRALVFSSEVADMRTEKLKQLRYRITVSTDAAKEEERSAIKLPLLAARQEGVEFQPNELDLSDSVFKPMVIGRLTEGSLADLATSTNPKLRRQKKLDRITLTVEGGKLTLSGGNAKGDQPTIVERAAKSLVVSIHPEDWFAVSKALTSIATSDGQFVYSIDPEGLLLVEFQTDAARYRLGVPLLRGRERSNRHLKAFEPVRCDPDADAADTL
;
A
#
# COMPACT_ATOMS: atom_id res chain seq x y z
N MET A 1 57.19 0.31 30.44
CA MET A 1 56.68 0.51 29.07
C MET A 1 55.21 0.10 29.10
N THR A 2 54.29 0.92 29.65
CA THR A 2 53.57 2.06 29.02
C THR A 2 53.07 1.68 27.62
N THR A 3 51.78 1.71 27.30
CA THR A 3 50.74 2.73 27.59
C THR A 3 49.36 2.06 27.38
N GLU A 4 48.50 2.02 28.40
CA GLU A 4 47.38 2.95 28.65
C GLU A 4 46.08 2.64 27.89
N ILE A 5 45.11 2.14 28.66
CA ILE A 5 43.67 2.16 28.42
C ILE A 5 43.15 3.42 29.12
N PRO A 6 42.43 4.35 28.48
CA PRO A 6 41.65 5.36 29.18
C PRO A 6 40.20 4.88 29.29
N ASN A 7 39.74 4.54 30.50
CA ASN A 7 39.04 5.41 31.44
C ASN A 7 37.66 5.89 30.96
N VAL A 8 36.65 5.11 31.36
CA VAL A 8 35.25 5.55 31.53
C VAL A 8 35.18 6.24 32.90
N PRO A 9 34.78 7.53 33.00
CA PRO A 9 34.43 8.11 34.28
C PRO A 9 32.97 7.79 34.63
N ALA A 10 32.78 7.30 35.86
CA ALA A 10 31.51 7.22 36.55
C ALA A 10 31.33 8.43 37.51
N TYR A 11 30.07 8.68 37.87
CA TYR A 11 29.54 9.55 38.93
C TYR A 11 29.43 11.06 38.58
N THR A 12 28.41 11.82 38.99
CA THR A 12 27.60 11.74 40.22
C THR A 12 26.28 12.51 40.03
N VAL A 13 25.17 12.00 40.58
CA VAL A 13 23.93 12.78 40.80
C VAL A 13 24.11 13.58 42.09
N ALA A 14 23.90 14.89 42.03
CA ALA A 14 23.83 15.74 43.21
C ALA A 14 22.37 16.18 43.42
N ASP A 15 21.84 15.82 44.59
CA ASP A 15 20.64 16.41 45.19
C ASP A 15 20.89 17.89 45.49
N ALA A 16 19.94 18.75 45.13
CA ALA A 16 19.73 20.03 45.78
C ALA A 16 18.23 20.36 45.80
N SER A 17 17.70 20.33 47.00
CA SER A 17 16.34 20.67 47.41
C SER A 17 16.08 22.19 47.45
N HIS A 18 14.84 22.53 47.12
CA HIS A 18 13.96 23.58 47.67
C HIS A 18 14.10 25.07 47.26
N ASP A 19 12.90 25.59 46.99
CA ASP A 19 12.35 26.95 47.08
C ASP A 19 12.57 27.98 45.95
N GLY A 20 11.45 28.37 45.31
CA GLY A 20 11.28 29.64 44.61
C GLY A 20 10.37 29.61 43.39
N GLU A 21 9.09 29.96 43.54
CA GLU A 21 8.20 30.36 42.45
C GLU A 21 8.77 31.56 41.68
N ALA A 22 8.88 31.47 40.35
CA ALA A 22 8.61 32.53 39.36
C ALA A 22 8.82 32.01 37.93
N ASP A 23 7.86 32.30 37.05
CA ASP A 23 7.89 32.31 35.58
C ASP A 23 8.81 31.32 34.83
N ARG A 24 8.21 30.26 34.28
CA ARG A 24 8.83 29.45 33.22
C ARG A 24 8.47 30.00 31.84
N ASP A 25 9.46 30.57 31.17
CA ASP A 25 9.47 30.92 29.75
C ASP A 25 9.63 29.64 28.89
N PRO A 26 8.71 29.34 27.94
CA PRO A 26 8.76 28.15 27.10
C PRO A 26 9.88 28.17 26.03
N THR A 27 10.72 29.21 25.97
CA THR A 27 11.87 29.25 25.06
C THR A 27 13.12 28.52 25.57
N ALA A 28 13.19 28.18 26.87
CA ALA A 28 14.37 27.54 27.46
C ALA A 28 14.54 26.05 27.10
N ASP A 29 13.45 25.33 26.78
CA ASP A 29 13.51 23.90 26.43
C ASP A 29 13.87 23.64 24.94
N ILE A 30 13.94 24.69 24.11
CA ILE A 30 14.41 24.58 22.71
C ILE A 30 15.95 24.69 22.63
N ALA A 31 16.59 25.30 23.63
CA ALA A 31 18.06 25.47 23.63
C ALA A 31 18.84 24.18 23.93
N VAL A 32 18.20 23.16 24.52
CA VAL A 32 18.86 21.88 24.87
C VAL A 32 18.89 20.89 23.69
N ALA A 33 18.06 21.09 22.66
CA ALA A 33 18.12 20.29 21.43
C ALA A 33 19.19 20.78 20.43
N ALA A 34 19.77 21.97 20.65
CA ALA A 34 20.73 22.58 19.72
C ALA A 34 22.20 22.24 20.02
N SER A 35 22.55 21.65 21.17
CA SER A 35 23.96 21.49 21.59
C SER A 35 24.60 20.11 21.34
N ILE A 36 23.97 19.21 20.57
CA ILE A 36 24.54 17.88 20.24
C ILE A 36 25.18 17.84 18.83
N PHE A 37 25.09 18.90 18.02
CA PHE A 37 25.61 18.90 16.63
C PHE A 37 26.77 19.85 16.33
N GLU A 38 27.41 20.46 17.33
CA GLU A 38 28.64 21.24 17.11
C GLU A 38 29.88 20.44 17.48
N GLY A 39 30.40 19.72 16.49
CA GLY A 39 31.62 18.93 16.64
C GLY A 39 32.17 18.45 15.30
N ASN A 40 32.46 19.38 14.38
CA ASN A 40 33.63 19.34 13.49
C ASN A 40 33.68 20.61 12.64
N GLY A 41 34.59 21.51 13.01
CA GLY A 41 34.83 22.76 12.32
C GLY A 41 35.35 22.56 10.90
N LEU A 42 34.61 23.10 9.94
CA LEU A 42 35.13 23.64 8.69
C LEU A 42 34.57 25.06 8.60
N THR A 43 35.41 26.04 8.93
CA THR A 43 35.12 27.46 8.76
C THR A 43 34.85 27.77 7.28
N VAL A 44 33.57 28.02 6.95
CA VAL A 44 33.17 28.70 5.71
C VAL A 44 32.54 30.04 6.10
N THR A 45 33.39 31.03 6.35
CA THR A 45 32.98 32.43 6.44
C THR A 45 32.71 32.94 5.02
N THR A 46 31.45 32.92 4.56
CA THR A 46 30.79 33.90 3.63
C THR A 46 29.35 33.57 3.20
N ASP A 47 28.73 32.43 3.56
CA ASP A 47 27.48 31.97 2.90
C ASP A 47 26.15 32.21 3.65
N ASN A 48 26.14 32.53 4.96
CA ASN A 48 24.88 32.57 5.73
C ASN A 48 23.99 33.80 5.42
N GLY A 49 24.58 34.98 5.19
CA GLY A 49 23.81 36.21 4.94
C GLY A 49 23.08 36.23 3.59
N GLN A 50 23.64 35.57 2.57
CA GLN A 50 23.01 35.46 1.25
C GLN A 50 21.89 34.41 1.23
N ALA A 51 22.02 33.32 2.00
CA ALA A 51 20.96 32.33 2.17
C ALA A 51 19.76 32.90 2.94
N GLU A 52 20.00 33.64 4.03
CA GLU A 52 18.94 34.33 4.78
C GLU A 52 18.23 35.42 3.96
N GLN A 53 18.99 36.18 3.15
CA GLN A 53 18.40 37.17 2.25
C GLN A 53 17.54 36.50 1.17
N LEU A 54 18.00 35.38 0.59
CA LEU A 54 17.24 34.62 -0.40
C LEU A 54 15.97 34.00 0.18
N ASP A 55 16.03 33.43 1.38
CA ASP A 55 14.86 32.88 2.07
C ASP A 55 13.85 33.98 2.44
N SER A 56 14.33 35.18 2.77
CA SER A 56 13.50 36.37 3.00
C SER A 56 12.80 36.84 1.71
N GLU A 57 13.53 36.93 0.60
CA GLU A 57 12.98 37.31 -0.71
C GLU A 57 11.93 36.30 -1.21
N ILE A 58 12.21 35.00 -1.05
CA ILE A 58 11.28 33.91 -1.40
C ILE A 58 10.03 33.96 -0.51
N THR A 59 10.20 34.16 0.80
CA THR A 59 9.07 34.25 1.74
C THR A 59 8.20 35.48 1.46
N ALA A 60 8.82 36.62 1.14
CA ALA A 60 8.13 37.85 0.78
C ALA A 60 7.35 37.74 -0.54
N ALA A 61 7.79 36.87 -1.45
CA ALA A 61 7.10 36.61 -2.71
C ALA A 61 5.80 35.80 -2.52
N ILE A 62 5.58 35.13 -1.39
CA ILE A 62 4.38 34.29 -1.15
C ILE A 62 3.23 35.17 -0.61
N PRO A 63 2.15 35.39 -1.38
CA PRO A 63 1.01 36.16 -0.89
C PRO A 63 0.23 35.36 0.15
N THR A 64 -0.41 36.07 1.08
CA THR A 64 -1.42 35.48 1.98
C THR A 64 -2.80 35.73 1.39
N LEU A 65 -3.54 34.66 1.08
CA LEU A 65 -4.88 34.73 0.47
C LEU A 65 -5.96 34.30 1.47
N PRO A 66 -7.22 34.76 1.29
CA PRO A 66 -8.36 34.25 2.05
C PRO A 66 -8.66 32.77 1.74
N ALA A 67 -9.44 32.12 2.61
CA ALA A 67 -9.82 30.71 2.46
C ALA A 67 -10.56 30.39 1.14
N HIS A 68 -11.25 31.39 0.58
CA HIS A 68 -11.90 31.32 -0.74
C HIS A 68 -11.31 32.38 -1.67
N PRO A 69 -10.25 32.06 -2.42
CA PRO A 69 -9.56 33.02 -3.29
C PRO A 69 -10.44 33.49 -4.45
N SER A 70 -10.52 34.81 -4.65
CA SER A 70 -11.15 35.40 -5.83
C SER A 70 -10.29 35.21 -7.09
N SER A 71 -10.82 35.54 -8.27
CA SER A 71 -10.04 35.51 -9.51
C SER A 71 -8.83 36.45 -9.49
N ALA A 72 -8.90 37.56 -8.76
CA ALA A 72 -7.78 38.47 -8.55
C ALA A 72 -6.71 37.86 -7.63
N ASP A 73 -7.12 37.12 -6.60
CA ASP A 73 -6.22 36.41 -5.68
C ASP A 73 -5.48 35.28 -6.38
N ARG A 74 -6.19 34.51 -7.22
CA ARG A 74 -5.59 33.48 -8.10
C ARG A 74 -4.53 34.08 -9.01
N LYS A 75 -4.84 35.20 -9.68
CA LYS A 75 -3.85 35.92 -10.51
C LYS A 75 -2.62 36.35 -9.72
N ARG A 76 -2.80 36.87 -8.50
CA ARG A 76 -1.70 37.19 -7.58
C ARG A 76 -0.84 35.97 -7.25
N TRP A 77 -1.46 34.82 -6.99
CA TRP A 77 -0.75 33.56 -6.75
C TRP A 77 0.04 33.12 -7.98
N HIS A 78 -0.57 33.18 -9.16
CA HIS A 78 0.11 32.85 -10.42
C HIS A 78 1.33 33.75 -10.69
N THR A 79 1.23 35.05 -10.39
CA THR A 79 2.37 35.97 -10.46
C THR A 79 3.47 35.58 -9.47
N SER A 80 3.13 35.28 -8.22
CA SER A 80 4.07 34.86 -7.17
C SER A 80 4.87 33.62 -7.57
N VAL A 81 4.23 32.60 -8.18
CA VAL A 81 4.96 31.43 -8.69
C VAL A 81 5.98 31.83 -9.76
N GLY A 82 5.63 32.77 -10.63
CA GLY A 82 6.53 33.34 -11.63
C GLY A 82 7.71 34.09 -11.00
N ASP A 83 7.47 34.89 -9.97
CA ASP A 83 8.49 35.66 -9.26
C ASP A 83 9.48 34.73 -8.54
N ILE A 84 8.98 33.69 -7.84
CA ILE A 84 9.81 32.66 -7.21
C ILE A 84 10.63 31.89 -8.25
N THR A 85 10.08 31.66 -9.45
CA THR A 85 10.79 31.04 -10.57
C THR A 85 11.92 31.93 -11.09
N ALA A 86 11.70 33.24 -11.16
CA ALA A 86 12.73 34.19 -11.57
C ALA A 86 13.86 34.27 -10.51
N ILE A 87 13.51 34.27 -9.23
CA ILE A 87 14.47 34.21 -8.11
C ILE A 87 15.32 32.92 -8.21
N ARG A 88 14.70 31.76 -8.49
CA ARG A 88 15.42 30.48 -8.72
C ARG A 88 16.45 30.60 -9.85
N GLN A 89 16.11 31.25 -10.96
CA GLN A 89 17.00 31.38 -12.12
C GLN A 89 18.23 32.24 -11.86
N GLN A 90 18.17 33.14 -10.87
CA GLN A 90 19.30 33.99 -10.47
C GLN A 90 20.32 33.25 -9.58
N VAL A 91 19.95 32.10 -9.01
CA VAL A 91 20.77 31.33 -8.05
C VAL A 91 21.23 30.02 -8.68
N GLU A 92 22.12 30.10 -9.68
CA GLU A 92 22.50 28.96 -10.52
C GLU A 92 23.26 27.83 -9.80
N GLU A 93 23.76 28.00 -8.56
CA GLU A 93 24.63 26.98 -7.93
C GLU A 93 24.18 26.39 -6.58
N ARG A 94 23.19 26.93 -5.85
CA ARG A 94 22.90 26.44 -4.47
C ARG A 94 21.44 26.36 -4.00
N GLY A 95 20.45 26.66 -4.84
CA GLY A 95 19.06 26.81 -4.38
C GLY A 95 18.24 25.52 -4.22
N HIS A 96 18.72 24.47 -3.54
CA HIS A 96 17.86 23.30 -3.25
C HIS A 96 16.55 23.73 -2.55
N HIS A 97 16.62 24.73 -1.67
CA HIS A 97 15.44 25.29 -0.98
C HIS A 97 14.45 25.97 -1.92
N ALA A 98 14.91 26.84 -2.83
CA ALA A 98 14.05 27.53 -3.79
C ALA A 98 13.27 26.55 -4.70
N VAL A 99 13.91 25.45 -5.09
CA VAL A 99 13.28 24.37 -5.87
C VAL A 99 12.15 23.69 -5.08
N MET A 100 12.33 23.50 -3.77
CA MET A 100 11.30 22.91 -2.90
C MET A 100 10.14 23.88 -2.66
N VAL A 101 10.45 25.17 -2.45
CA VAL A 101 9.43 26.21 -2.31
C VAL A 101 8.61 26.35 -3.59
N GLN A 102 9.26 26.39 -4.75
CA GLN A 102 8.59 26.44 -6.05
C GLN A 102 7.61 25.27 -6.23
N LEU A 103 8.02 24.04 -5.88
CA LEU A 103 7.15 22.87 -5.94
C LEU A 103 5.92 22.99 -5.02
N ALA A 104 6.13 23.48 -3.78
CA ALA A 104 5.06 23.69 -2.81
C ALA A 104 4.04 24.77 -3.25
N VAL A 105 4.52 25.89 -3.79
CA VAL A 105 3.65 26.98 -4.27
C VAL A 105 2.91 26.57 -5.55
N MET A 106 3.55 25.84 -6.46
CA MET A 106 2.90 25.24 -7.64
C MET A 106 1.80 24.24 -7.24
N TYR A 107 2.06 23.39 -6.24
CA TYR A 107 1.07 22.45 -5.72
C TYR A 107 -0.18 23.17 -5.18
N LEU A 108 0.01 24.18 -4.31
CA LEU A 108 -1.09 24.97 -3.79
C LEU A 108 -1.85 25.72 -4.89
N GLY A 109 -1.14 26.26 -5.87
CA GLY A 109 -1.74 26.91 -7.04
C GLY A 109 -2.59 25.94 -7.86
N PHE A 110 -2.10 24.73 -8.09
CA PHE A 110 -2.85 23.66 -8.76
C PHE A 110 -4.10 23.24 -7.97
N ARG A 111 -4.00 23.07 -6.63
CA ARG A 111 -5.14 22.74 -5.76
C ARG A 111 -6.20 23.84 -5.74
N MET A 112 -5.81 25.11 -5.90
CA MET A 112 -6.71 26.26 -5.86
C MET A 112 -7.70 26.34 -7.02
N GLU A 113 -7.39 25.70 -8.16
CA GLU A 113 -8.17 25.87 -9.39
C GLU A 113 -9.39 24.96 -9.50
N GLY A 114 -9.53 23.94 -8.64
CA GLY A 114 -10.71 23.07 -8.64
C GLY A 114 -10.58 21.90 -7.67
N ASP A 115 -11.68 21.18 -7.47
CA ASP A 115 -11.70 20.01 -6.59
C ASP A 115 -11.38 18.73 -7.37
N THR A 116 -11.74 18.71 -8.66
CA THR A 116 -11.47 17.61 -9.60
C THR A 116 -10.24 17.85 -10.47
N ASP A 117 -9.62 16.78 -10.95
CA ASP A 117 -8.47 16.88 -11.85
C ASP A 117 -8.87 17.49 -13.22
N ASP A 118 -10.11 17.27 -13.68
CA ASP A 118 -10.64 17.86 -14.92
C ASP A 118 -10.81 19.38 -14.83
N GLU A 119 -11.37 19.90 -13.73
CA GLU A 119 -11.48 21.35 -13.49
C GLU A 119 -10.11 22.01 -13.43
N ARG A 120 -9.16 21.39 -12.70
CA ARG A 120 -7.78 21.88 -12.61
C ARG A 120 -7.12 21.87 -13.98
N MET A 121 -7.25 20.80 -14.76
CA MET A 121 -6.68 20.71 -16.10
C MET A 121 -7.27 21.76 -17.06
N ALA A 122 -8.58 21.99 -16.98
CA ALA A 122 -9.27 23.00 -17.78
C ALA A 122 -8.78 24.42 -17.45
N ALA A 123 -8.57 24.74 -16.17
CA ALA A 123 -8.13 26.07 -15.73
C ALA A 123 -6.76 26.49 -16.30
N PHE A 124 -5.85 25.53 -16.51
CA PHE A 124 -4.53 25.80 -17.09
C PHE A 124 -4.49 25.64 -18.62
N LYS A 125 -5.57 25.15 -19.25
CA LYS A 125 -5.61 24.89 -20.70
C LYS A 125 -5.41 26.16 -21.51
N ASP A 126 -6.06 27.25 -21.12
CA ASP A 126 -5.98 28.55 -21.81
C ASP A 126 -4.63 29.27 -21.61
N MET A 127 -3.87 28.88 -20.57
CA MET A 127 -2.57 29.48 -20.26
C MET A 127 -1.42 28.89 -21.07
N VAL A 128 -1.66 27.88 -21.91
CA VAL A 128 -0.60 27.20 -22.65
C VAL A 128 -1.02 26.96 -24.10
N ALA A 129 -0.26 27.55 -25.02
CA ALA A 129 -0.65 27.66 -26.43
C ALA A 129 -0.56 26.35 -27.27
N ASP A 130 0.18 25.32 -26.82
CA ASP A 130 0.43 24.06 -27.59
C ASP A 130 0.25 22.77 -26.75
N LEU A 131 -0.74 22.75 -25.86
CA LEU A 131 -0.97 21.64 -24.91
C LEU A 131 -1.56 20.36 -25.50
N GLU A 132 -2.23 20.39 -26.65
CA GLU A 132 -2.99 19.23 -27.13
C GLU A 132 -2.10 18.00 -27.34
N LEU A 133 -0.82 18.21 -27.67
CA LEU A 133 0.17 17.15 -27.92
C LEU A 133 0.88 16.62 -26.66
N LEU A 134 0.86 17.36 -25.53
CA LEU A 134 1.47 16.91 -24.27
C LEU A 134 0.45 16.48 -23.22
N SER A 135 -0.73 17.10 -23.17
CA SER A 135 -1.83 16.63 -22.32
C SER A 135 -2.29 15.21 -22.70
N THR A 136 -2.12 14.83 -23.96
CA THR A 136 -2.34 13.46 -24.46
C THR A 136 -1.19 12.50 -24.17
N ALA A 137 0.02 13.01 -23.88
CA ALA A 137 1.24 12.20 -23.73
C ALA A 137 1.74 12.07 -22.28
N SER A 138 1.48 13.07 -21.44
CA SER A 138 1.78 13.03 -20.01
C SER A 138 0.62 12.40 -19.27
N LYS A 139 0.91 11.40 -18.43
CA LYS A 139 -0.12 10.74 -17.62
C LYS A 139 -0.55 11.55 -16.39
N TRP A 140 0.08 12.69 -16.11
CA TRP A 140 -0.14 13.48 -14.89
C TRP A 140 -1.01 14.72 -15.16
N PRO A 141 -2.17 14.87 -14.50
CA PRO A 141 -3.04 16.05 -14.67
C PRO A 141 -2.35 17.40 -14.40
N SER A 142 -1.36 17.43 -13.49
CA SER A 142 -0.61 18.63 -13.14
C SER A 142 0.42 19.07 -14.18
N ALA A 143 0.61 18.33 -15.28
CA ALA A 143 1.57 18.69 -16.33
C ALA A 143 1.29 20.08 -16.92
N ASN A 144 0.01 20.42 -17.15
CA ASN A 144 -0.39 21.72 -17.69
C ASN A 144 -0.01 22.86 -16.75
N ALA A 145 -0.23 22.68 -15.45
CA ALA A 145 0.14 23.65 -14.44
C ALA A 145 1.66 23.88 -14.40
N VAL A 146 2.46 22.81 -14.45
CA VAL A 146 3.93 22.93 -14.50
C VAL A 146 4.39 23.72 -15.73
N ILE A 147 3.80 23.47 -16.90
CA ILE A 147 4.15 24.19 -18.13
C ILE A 147 3.79 25.67 -18.00
N ALA A 148 2.58 25.98 -17.53
CA ALA A 148 2.10 27.34 -17.34
C ALA A 148 2.96 28.12 -16.34
N TYR A 149 3.26 27.52 -15.19
CA TYR A 149 4.03 28.16 -14.11
C TYR A 149 5.49 28.37 -14.46
N LEU A 150 6.14 27.35 -15.04
CA LEU A 150 7.56 27.43 -15.39
C LEU A 150 7.80 28.12 -16.75
N ARG A 151 6.74 28.50 -17.47
CA ARG A 151 6.79 29.12 -18.79
C ARG A 151 7.67 28.34 -19.78
N LEU A 152 7.57 27.01 -19.75
CA LEU A 152 8.40 26.13 -20.56
C LEU A 152 7.90 26.11 -22.01
N ASP A 153 8.67 26.71 -22.91
CA ASP A 153 8.38 26.67 -24.35
C ASP A 153 8.71 25.29 -24.94
N LEU A 154 7.73 24.61 -25.54
CA LEU A 154 7.92 23.28 -26.14
C LEU A 154 8.04 23.32 -27.67
N ASN A 155 7.95 24.52 -28.27
CA ASN A 155 8.07 24.79 -29.70
C ASN A 155 9.49 25.10 -30.15
N THR A 156 10.46 24.97 -29.24
CA THR A 156 11.86 25.07 -29.61
C THR A 156 12.22 24.00 -30.66
N SER A 157 12.98 24.42 -31.67
CA SER A 157 13.55 23.53 -32.69
C SER A 157 14.72 22.70 -32.16
N ASP A 158 15.23 23.02 -30.97
CA ASP A 158 16.28 22.27 -30.30
C ASP A 158 15.72 21.01 -29.62
N ALA A 159 16.04 19.83 -30.19
CA ALA A 159 15.61 18.54 -29.67
C ALA A 159 16.14 18.24 -28.26
N THR A 160 17.33 18.73 -27.90
CA THR A 160 17.93 18.51 -26.58
C THR A 160 17.18 19.32 -25.53
N LEU A 161 16.94 20.60 -25.81
CA LEU A 161 16.20 21.49 -24.94
C LEU A 161 14.75 21.03 -24.79
N LYS A 162 14.11 20.60 -25.89
CA LYS A 162 12.76 20.01 -25.87
C LYS A 162 12.68 18.77 -24.99
N LYS A 163 13.67 17.88 -25.07
CA LYS A 163 13.77 16.68 -24.21
C LYS A 163 14.00 17.04 -22.74
N GLN A 164 14.87 18.01 -22.45
CA GLN A 164 15.12 18.49 -21.08
C GLN A 164 13.85 19.07 -20.46
N ARG A 165 13.13 19.94 -21.20
CA ARG A 165 11.87 20.53 -20.76
C ARG A 165 10.79 19.46 -20.52
N ARG A 166 10.66 18.47 -21.39
CA ARG A 166 9.76 17.31 -21.17
C ARG A 166 10.09 16.55 -19.89
N ASN A 167 11.36 16.28 -19.63
CA ASN A 167 11.78 15.60 -18.40
C ASN A 167 11.50 16.44 -17.14
N GLU A 168 11.68 17.76 -17.22
CA GLU A 168 11.36 18.67 -16.11
C GLU A 168 9.85 18.72 -15.83
N ILE A 169 9.01 18.70 -16.87
CA ILE A 169 7.55 18.61 -16.74
C ILE A 169 7.15 17.32 -16.05
N GLU A 170 7.57 16.17 -16.57
CA GLU A 170 7.25 14.85 -16.00
C GLU A 170 7.72 14.70 -14.56
N ARG A 171 8.93 15.19 -14.25
CA ARG A 171 9.50 15.13 -12.90
C ARG A 171 8.68 15.95 -11.91
N ASN A 172 8.36 17.20 -12.24
CA ASN A 172 7.62 18.08 -11.35
C ASN A 172 6.14 17.68 -11.25
N ALA A 173 5.52 17.24 -12.35
CA ALA A 173 4.13 16.80 -12.34
C ALA A 173 3.94 15.54 -11.48
N ALA A 174 4.81 14.54 -11.62
CA ALA A 174 4.81 13.37 -10.73
C ALA A 174 5.05 13.77 -9.27
N ALA A 175 5.95 14.72 -9.00
CA ALA A 175 6.23 15.17 -7.65
C ALA A 175 5.06 15.96 -7.02
N ILE A 176 4.33 16.75 -7.80
CA ILE A 176 3.09 17.42 -7.37
C ILE A 176 2.05 16.37 -6.98
N LYS A 177 1.85 15.32 -7.79
CA LYS A 177 0.94 14.23 -7.45
C LYS A 177 1.36 13.48 -6.19
N GLY A 178 2.65 13.21 -6.02
CA GLY A 178 3.18 12.56 -4.82
C GLY A 178 3.02 13.43 -3.57
N LEU A 179 3.20 14.74 -3.71
CA LEU A 179 2.93 15.69 -2.63
C LEU A 179 1.43 15.72 -2.29
N ASP A 180 0.53 15.68 -3.28
CA ASP A 180 -0.91 15.60 -3.05
C ASP A 180 -1.30 14.39 -2.19
N LEU A 181 -0.71 13.23 -2.48
CA LEU A 181 -0.97 12.00 -1.71
C LEU A 181 -0.56 12.14 -0.24
N LEU A 182 0.62 12.69 0.04
CA LEU A 182 1.08 12.95 1.40
C LEU A 182 0.23 14.01 2.10
N VAL A 183 -0.16 15.06 1.38
CA VAL A 183 -0.99 16.12 1.95
C VAL A 183 -2.36 15.59 2.32
N ARG A 184 -3.00 14.76 1.48
CA ARG A 184 -4.27 14.10 1.82
C ARG A 184 -4.15 13.23 3.07
N GLU A 185 -3.04 12.49 3.21
CA GLU A 185 -2.76 11.71 4.43
C GLU A 185 -2.67 12.62 5.67
N LYS A 186 -2.04 13.81 5.53
CA LYS A 186 -1.94 14.79 6.62
C LYS A 186 -3.23 15.55 6.87
N GLU A 187 -4.05 15.82 5.85
CA GLU A 187 -5.39 16.40 5.99
C GLU A 187 -6.29 15.46 6.80
N ALA A 188 -6.20 14.14 6.58
CA ALA A 188 -6.88 13.14 7.40
C ALA A 188 -6.42 13.16 8.88
N GLN A 189 -5.20 13.65 9.14
CA GLN A 189 -4.64 13.86 10.49
C GLN A 189 -4.92 15.27 11.03
N GLY A 190 -5.77 16.06 10.37
CA GLY A 190 -6.20 17.38 10.82
C GLY A 190 -5.39 18.56 10.28
N LEU A 191 -4.52 18.35 9.29
CA LEU A 191 -3.85 19.47 8.59
C LEU A 191 -4.90 20.27 7.80
N VAL A 192 -4.99 21.57 8.07
CA VAL A 192 -5.81 22.49 7.27
C VAL A 192 -4.91 23.23 6.29
N LEU A 193 -5.16 23.06 4.99
CA LEU A 193 -4.45 23.83 3.96
C LEU A 193 -4.91 25.28 3.96
N SER A 194 -3.96 26.20 3.99
CA SER A 194 -4.20 27.64 3.82
C SER A 194 -3.18 28.23 2.84
N TYR A 195 -3.56 29.28 2.12
CA TYR A 195 -2.74 29.89 1.08
C TYR A 195 -1.83 30.98 1.65
N ASN A 196 -0.78 30.58 2.36
CA ASN A 196 0.19 31.49 2.99
C ASN A 196 1.59 30.85 3.10
N ALA A 197 2.57 31.65 3.55
CA ALA A 197 3.96 31.22 3.70
C ALA A 197 4.14 30.06 4.71
N VAL A 198 3.33 29.99 5.76
CA VAL A 198 3.42 28.93 6.79
C VAL A 198 3.08 27.57 6.18
N THR A 199 1.97 27.47 5.43
CA THR A 199 1.61 26.23 4.73
C THR A 199 2.65 25.86 3.69
N VAL A 200 3.20 26.84 2.95
CA VAL A 200 4.28 26.59 2.01
C VAL A 200 5.50 26.00 2.72
N GLN A 201 5.90 26.51 3.89
CA GLN A 201 7.02 25.95 4.66
C GLN A 201 6.74 24.54 5.21
N ASN A 202 5.49 24.26 5.61
CA ASN A 202 5.08 22.89 5.99
C ASN A 202 5.21 21.93 4.81
N LEU A 203 4.77 22.34 3.62
CA LEU A 203 4.92 21.55 2.39
C LEU A 203 6.39 21.40 2.01
N VAL A 204 7.19 22.45 2.11
CA VAL A 204 8.64 22.38 1.88
C VAL A 204 9.31 21.38 2.82
N SER A 205 8.84 21.26 4.07
CA SER A 205 9.35 20.25 5.00
C SER A 205 9.02 18.83 4.53
N LEU A 206 7.84 18.60 3.94
CA LEU A 206 7.51 17.32 3.29
C LEU A 206 8.38 17.06 2.05
N VAL A 207 8.63 18.09 1.23
CA VAL A 207 9.52 17.97 0.06
C VAL A 207 10.97 17.73 0.51
N LYS A 208 11.43 18.34 1.60
CA LYS A 208 12.76 18.10 2.20
C LYS A 208 12.90 16.65 2.68
N LEU A 209 11.86 16.12 3.33
CA LEU A 209 11.86 14.77 3.88
C LEU A 209 11.91 13.69 2.79
N HIS A 210 11.13 13.86 1.71
CA HIS A 210 10.98 12.84 0.67
C HIS A 210 11.82 13.09 -0.59
N GLY A 211 12.19 14.35 -0.85
CA GLY A 211 12.82 14.80 -2.09
C GLY A 211 11.88 14.76 -3.30
N ILE A 212 12.13 15.61 -4.31
CA ILE A 212 11.31 15.67 -5.54
C ILE A 212 11.24 14.31 -6.24
N THR A 213 12.36 13.60 -6.33
CA THR A 213 12.41 12.26 -6.93
C THR A 213 11.63 11.25 -6.10
N GLY A 214 11.70 11.30 -4.77
CA GLY A 214 10.95 10.40 -3.88
C GLY A 214 9.44 10.66 -3.91
N LEU A 215 9.02 11.92 -4.02
CA LEU A 215 7.62 12.27 -4.27
C LEU A 215 7.13 11.72 -5.61
N GLY A 216 7.91 11.92 -6.69
CA GLY A 216 7.58 11.36 -7.99
C GLY A 216 7.52 9.83 -8.00
N GLU A 217 8.31 9.16 -7.17
CA GLU A 217 8.23 7.72 -6.96
C GLU A 217 7.03 7.30 -6.13
N LEU A 218 6.63 8.08 -5.12
CA LEU A 218 5.41 7.83 -4.35
C LEU A 218 4.18 7.87 -5.28
N ALA A 219 4.11 8.86 -6.17
CA ALA A 219 3.06 8.91 -7.21
C ALA A 219 3.13 7.73 -8.17
N ARG A 220 4.33 7.41 -8.69
CA ARG A 220 4.48 6.26 -9.60
C ARG A 220 4.20 4.94 -8.91
N ASN A 221 4.54 4.76 -7.65
CA ASN A 221 4.23 3.54 -6.89
C ASN A 221 2.74 3.44 -6.58
N ALA A 222 2.02 4.56 -6.44
CA ALA A 222 0.57 4.58 -6.34
C ALA A 222 -0.09 4.18 -7.66
N ASP A 223 0.46 4.62 -8.81
CA ASP A 223 0.01 4.20 -10.15
C ASP A 223 0.44 2.77 -10.54
N ASP A 224 1.66 2.37 -10.16
CA ASP A 224 2.29 1.07 -10.47
C ASP A 224 1.85 0.00 -9.46
N ALA A 225 1.06 0.33 -8.44
CA ALA A 225 0.45 -0.63 -7.52
C ALA A 225 -0.59 -1.55 -8.20
N GLY A 226 -0.61 -1.58 -9.54
CA GLY A 226 -1.82 -1.83 -10.31
C GLY A 226 -2.71 -0.61 -10.20
N GLU A 227 -3.73 -0.51 -11.07
CA GLU A 227 -4.95 0.15 -10.67
C GLU A 227 -5.21 -0.23 -9.19
N ALA A 228 -5.11 0.73 -8.27
CA ALA A 228 -5.93 0.63 -7.08
C ALA A 228 -7.30 0.28 -7.65
N PRO A 229 -7.91 -0.87 -7.28
CA PRO A 229 -9.17 -1.31 -7.86
C PRO A 229 -10.02 -0.06 -7.95
N ASN A 230 -10.46 0.29 -9.17
CA ASN A 230 -11.10 1.56 -9.49
C ASN A 230 -11.77 2.11 -8.23
N GLN A 231 -11.50 3.35 -7.81
CA GLN A 231 -12.22 3.95 -6.65
C GLN A 231 -13.75 3.85 -6.78
N SER A 232 -14.26 3.46 -7.96
CA SER A 232 -15.53 2.79 -8.15
C SER A 232 -15.85 1.77 -7.03
N GLY A 233 -16.75 2.18 -6.14
CA GLY A 233 -17.26 1.36 -5.06
C GLY A 233 -16.60 1.60 -3.70
N LEU A 234 -15.61 2.49 -3.57
CA LEU A 234 -15.11 2.94 -2.27
C LEU A 234 -16.23 3.69 -1.54
N ILE A 235 -16.55 3.27 -0.32
CA ILE A 235 -17.61 3.86 0.49
C ILE A 235 -17.03 4.96 1.37
N GLU A 236 -17.64 6.13 1.37
CA GLU A 236 -17.20 7.20 2.28
C GLU A 236 -17.71 6.94 3.70
N LEU A 237 -16.78 6.94 4.67
CA LEU A 237 -17.08 6.70 6.07
C LEU A 237 -17.19 8.02 6.83
N ASP A 238 -18.24 8.18 7.62
CA ASP A 238 -18.38 9.28 8.58
C ASP A 238 -17.59 8.96 9.86
N ALA A 239 -16.75 9.89 10.32
CA ALA A 239 -15.91 9.70 11.50
C ALA A 239 -16.72 9.42 12.78
N THR A 240 -17.90 10.05 12.91
CA THR A 240 -18.79 9.83 14.05
C THR A 240 -19.42 8.44 13.96
N GLY A 241 -19.89 8.05 12.77
CA GLY A 241 -20.37 6.71 12.46
C GLY A 241 -19.34 5.61 12.75
N VAL A 242 -18.09 5.81 12.33
CA VAL A 242 -16.98 4.88 12.60
C VAL A 242 -16.81 4.68 14.10
N LYS A 243 -16.71 5.78 14.87
CA LYS A 243 -16.58 5.71 16.32
C LYS A 243 -17.76 4.94 16.93
N ASN A 244 -18.99 5.25 16.54
CA ASN A 244 -20.19 4.60 17.08
C ASN A 244 -20.23 3.09 16.78
N VAL A 245 -19.84 2.67 15.57
CA VAL A 245 -19.80 1.25 15.20
C VAL A 245 -18.74 0.50 16.01
N ILE A 246 -17.54 1.08 16.15
CA ILE A 246 -16.46 0.49 16.97
C ILE A 246 -16.93 0.36 18.43
N LEU A 247 -17.48 1.44 18.99
CA LEU A 247 -18.01 1.47 20.35
C LEU A 247 -19.08 0.40 20.57
N ARG A 248 -20.03 0.25 19.63
CA ARG A 248 -21.06 -0.78 19.70
C ARG A 248 -20.43 -2.18 19.74
N ARG A 249 -19.50 -2.48 18.83
CA ARG A 249 -18.83 -3.79 18.77
C ARG A 249 -18.07 -4.15 20.03
N VAL A 250 -17.41 -3.19 20.66
CA VAL A 250 -16.61 -3.46 21.88
C VAL A 250 -17.45 -3.49 23.15
N THR A 251 -18.66 -2.93 23.15
CA THR A 251 -19.57 -2.91 24.32
C THR A 251 -20.67 -3.96 24.27
N GLU A 252 -21.03 -4.47 23.09
CA GLU A 252 -22.06 -5.49 22.89
C GLU A 252 -21.83 -6.78 23.69
N PRO A 253 -20.59 -7.31 23.83
CA PRO A 253 -20.32 -8.46 24.71
C PRO A 253 -20.66 -8.21 26.20
N PHE A 254 -20.70 -6.95 26.61
CA PHE A 254 -21.02 -6.51 27.97
C PHE A 254 -22.49 -6.07 28.12
N GLY A 255 -23.35 -6.38 27.14
CA GLY A 255 -24.75 -5.95 27.14
C GLY A 255 -24.92 -4.43 27.03
N GLY A 256 -23.94 -3.73 26.44
CA GLY A 256 -23.93 -2.27 26.34
C GLY A 256 -23.45 -1.54 27.60
N ALA A 257 -23.13 -2.27 28.68
CA ALA A 257 -22.48 -1.69 29.84
C ALA A 257 -20.98 -1.48 29.57
N MET A 258 -20.42 -0.41 30.13
CA MET A 258 -18.98 -0.19 30.08
C MET A 258 -18.27 -1.10 31.07
N PRO A 259 -17.24 -1.86 30.65
CA PRO A 259 -16.48 -2.70 31.56
C PRO A 259 -15.63 -1.83 32.49
N ASP A 260 -15.62 -2.19 33.78
CA ASP A 260 -14.72 -1.58 34.76
C ASP A 260 -13.29 -2.14 34.59
N VAL A 261 -12.29 -1.25 34.67
CA VAL A 261 -10.87 -1.66 34.63
C VAL A 261 -10.35 -1.80 36.06
N GLY A 262 -9.72 -2.93 36.37
CA GLY A 262 -9.20 -3.20 37.70
C GLY A 262 -7.88 -3.97 37.71
N LEU A 263 -7.20 -3.91 38.84
CA LEU A 263 -6.04 -4.72 39.17
C LEU A 263 -6.50 -6.16 39.42
N ILE A 264 -5.90 -7.10 38.69
CA ILE A 264 -6.13 -8.54 38.86
C ILE A 264 -4.95 -9.11 39.65
N LEU A 265 -5.27 -9.85 40.71
CA LEU A 265 -4.32 -10.70 41.42
C LEU A 265 -4.53 -12.14 40.95
N ASP A 266 -3.47 -12.77 40.47
CA ASP A 266 -3.46 -14.18 40.09
C ASP A 266 -2.76 -14.97 41.21
N GLU A 267 -3.55 -15.72 41.99
CA GLU A 267 -3.06 -16.59 43.06
C GLU A 267 -3.33 -18.05 42.68
N GLY A 268 -2.34 -18.70 42.09
CA GLY A 268 -2.42 -20.14 41.78
C GLY A 268 -3.40 -20.50 40.65
N GLY A 269 -3.65 -19.59 39.70
CA GLY A 269 -4.54 -19.81 38.56
C GLY A 269 -5.97 -19.31 38.77
N GLU A 270 -6.33 -18.88 39.99
CA GLU A 270 -7.54 -18.09 40.23
C GLU A 270 -7.22 -16.60 40.09
N ARG A 271 -7.93 -15.95 39.14
CA ARG A 271 -7.85 -14.51 38.91
C ARG A 271 -8.95 -13.81 39.69
N ARG A 272 -8.59 -12.95 40.64
CA ARG A 272 -9.54 -12.08 41.36
C ARG A 272 -9.23 -10.61 41.13
N VAL A 273 -10.27 -9.78 41.01
CA VAL A 273 -10.12 -8.33 40.94
C VAL A 273 -9.87 -7.80 42.36
N VAL A 274 -8.71 -7.20 42.60
CA VAL A 274 -8.27 -6.71 43.93
C VAL A 274 -8.41 -5.19 44.10
N GLY A 275 -8.73 -4.48 43.02
CA GLY A 275 -9.04 -3.05 43.08
C GLY A 275 -9.48 -2.55 41.73
N GLN A 276 -10.37 -1.57 41.69
CA GLN A 276 -10.71 -0.87 40.46
C GLN A 276 -9.75 0.31 40.26
N LEU A 277 -9.29 0.51 39.03
CA LEU A 277 -8.50 1.67 38.67
C LEU A 277 -9.44 2.82 38.31
N PRO A 278 -9.22 4.04 38.84
CA PRO A 278 -10.04 5.21 38.51
C PRO A 278 -9.65 5.74 37.13
N ILE A 279 -10.10 5.07 36.08
CA ILE A 279 -9.86 5.43 34.68
C ILE A 279 -11.13 6.10 34.14
N SER A 280 -10.98 7.21 33.40
CA SER A 280 -12.12 7.87 32.76
C SER A 280 -12.76 6.97 31.70
N GLN A 281 -14.07 7.09 31.51
CA GLN A 281 -14.80 6.33 30.48
C GLN A 281 -14.20 6.53 29.09
N ASP A 282 -13.79 7.74 28.73
CA ASP A 282 -13.13 8.01 27.45
C ASP A 282 -11.83 7.21 27.25
N ARG A 283 -11.08 6.99 28.34
CA ARG A 283 -9.83 6.22 28.29
C ARG A 283 -10.10 4.72 28.22
N ILE A 284 -11.14 4.23 28.90
CA ILE A 284 -11.63 2.85 28.74
C ILE A 284 -12.09 2.63 27.29
N LEU A 285 -12.82 3.57 26.70
CA LEU A 285 -13.25 3.50 25.30
C LEU A 285 -12.09 3.48 24.33
N ALA A 286 -11.06 4.30 24.56
CA ALA A 286 -9.84 4.29 23.75
C ALA A 286 -9.15 2.91 23.82
N LEU A 287 -8.98 2.37 25.03
CA LEU A 287 -8.38 1.04 25.23
C LEU A 287 -9.21 -0.08 24.59
N LEU A 288 -10.54 -0.03 24.72
CA LEU A 288 -11.42 -1.02 24.10
C LEU A 288 -11.39 -0.92 22.58
N ALA A 289 -11.34 0.29 22.03
CA ALA A 289 -11.22 0.50 20.59
C ALA A 289 -9.91 -0.09 20.02
N GLU A 290 -8.81 -0.05 20.78
CA GLU A 290 -7.55 -0.73 20.40
C GLU A 290 -7.69 -2.26 20.35
N THR A 291 -8.61 -2.83 21.12
CA THR A 291 -8.91 -4.27 21.11
C THR A 291 -9.97 -4.68 20.10
N ALA A 292 -10.59 -3.72 19.40
CA ALA A 292 -11.64 -4.01 18.43
C ALA A 292 -11.10 -4.92 17.32
N LYS A 293 -11.81 -6.01 17.08
CA LYS A 293 -11.52 -6.92 15.96
C LYS A 293 -12.61 -6.81 14.91
N PRO A 294 -12.27 -6.91 13.62
CA PRO A 294 -13.28 -7.02 12.57
C PRO A 294 -14.08 -8.31 12.73
N GLU A 295 -15.29 -8.35 12.19
CA GLU A 295 -16.09 -9.57 12.10
C GLU A 295 -15.29 -10.68 11.36
N PRO A 296 -15.34 -11.96 11.79
CA PRO A 296 -14.45 -13.01 11.27
C PRO A 296 -14.39 -13.13 9.74
N ARG A 297 -15.55 -13.10 9.05
CA ARG A 297 -15.59 -13.18 7.57
C ARG A 297 -15.01 -11.92 6.91
N VAL A 298 -15.23 -10.75 7.50
CA VAL A 298 -14.67 -9.48 7.02
C VAL A 298 -13.15 -9.45 7.25
N ALA A 299 -12.69 -9.98 8.38
CA ALA A 299 -11.28 -10.17 8.69
C ALA A 299 -10.61 -11.05 7.62
N LEU A 300 -11.20 -12.21 7.33
CA LEU A 300 -10.74 -13.14 6.31
C LEU A 300 -10.72 -12.51 4.91
N LEU A 301 -11.79 -11.80 4.51
CA LEU A 301 -11.84 -11.08 3.23
C LEU A 301 -10.76 -10.00 3.12
N SER A 302 -10.51 -9.25 4.20
CA SER A 302 -9.46 -8.23 4.25
C SER A 302 -8.07 -8.85 4.12
N GLU A 303 -7.78 -9.93 4.84
CA GLU A 303 -6.51 -10.65 4.75
C GLU A 303 -6.30 -11.26 3.36
N LEU A 304 -7.33 -11.93 2.81
CA LEU A 304 -7.29 -12.47 1.45
C LEU A 304 -7.09 -11.38 0.40
N SER A 305 -7.73 -10.22 0.54
CA SER A 305 -7.58 -9.10 -0.41
C SER A 305 -6.15 -8.56 -0.42
N ARG A 306 -5.54 -8.42 0.76
CA ARG A 306 -4.13 -8.01 0.90
C ARG A 306 -3.17 -9.06 0.35
N LEU A 307 -3.38 -10.34 0.68
CA LEU A 307 -2.55 -11.44 0.21
C LEU A 307 -2.70 -11.71 -1.28
N ALA A 308 -3.88 -11.49 -1.86
CA ALA A 308 -4.13 -11.60 -3.29
C ALA A 308 -3.24 -10.65 -4.11
N LEU A 309 -2.78 -9.53 -3.54
CA LEU A 309 -1.82 -8.63 -4.20
C LEU A 309 -0.45 -9.28 -4.45
N ALA A 310 -0.12 -10.39 -3.76
CA ALA A 310 1.06 -11.21 -4.08
C ALA A 310 0.97 -11.82 -5.49
N ILE A 311 -0.25 -12.02 -5.99
CA ILE A 311 -0.52 -12.55 -7.32
C ILE A 311 -0.65 -11.36 -8.27
N LYS A 312 0.39 -11.09 -9.04
CA LYS A 312 0.41 -9.99 -10.03
C LYS A 312 -0.63 -10.24 -11.12
N VAL A 313 -1.27 -9.20 -11.63
CA VAL A 313 -2.11 -9.30 -12.83
C VAL A 313 -1.23 -9.02 -14.05
N TYR A 314 -1.29 -9.90 -15.05
CA TYR A 314 -0.54 -9.75 -16.29
C TYR A 314 -1.49 -9.43 -17.44
N PRO A 315 -1.10 -8.59 -18.41
CA PRO A 315 -1.84 -8.51 -19.66
C PRO A 315 -1.82 -9.88 -20.34
N THR A 316 -2.96 -10.29 -20.86
CA THR A 316 -3.05 -11.49 -21.71
C THR A 316 -2.80 -11.12 -23.17
N ASP A 317 -2.72 -12.13 -24.02
CA ASP A 317 -2.75 -11.98 -25.47
C ASP A 317 -4.17 -11.71 -26.00
N MET A 318 -5.21 -11.89 -25.19
CA MET A 318 -6.61 -11.72 -25.59
C MET A 318 -7.04 -10.24 -25.54
N PRO A 319 -7.59 -9.67 -26.61
CA PRO A 319 -8.17 -8.32 -26.60
C PRO A 319 -9.43 -8.21 -25.74
N VAL A 320 -9.71 -7.02 -25.23
CA VAL A 320 -10.89 -6.77 -24.37
C VAL A 320 -12.19 -7.02 -25.12
N ASN A 321 -12.37 -6.46 -26.33
CA ASN A 321 -13.66 -6.47 -27.06
C ASN A 321 -13.66 -7.27 -28.38
N VAL A 322 -13.05 -8.46 -28.42
CA VAL A 322 -13.07 -9.31 -29.64
C VAL A 322 -14.49 -9.63 -30.11
N ARG A 323 -15.45 -9.82 -29.18
CA ARG A 323 -16.85 -10.15 -29.52
C ARG A 323 -17.63 -9.03 -30.18
N GLU A 324 -17.20 -7.78 -29.99
CA GLU A 324 -17.89 -6.60 -30.49
C GLU A 324 -17.21 -6.01 -31.74
N GLY A 325 -16.07 -6.58 -32.16
CA GLY A 325 -15.38 -6.23 -33.41
C GLY A 325 -14.61 -4.91 -33.37
N PHE A 326 -14.45 -4.29 -32.19
CA PHE A 326 -13.79 -2.99 -32.03
C PHE A 326 -12.27 -3.10 -31.86
N ASP A 327 -11.78 -4.20 -31.29
CA ASP A 327 -10.36 -4.39 -31.02
C ASP A 327 -9.77 -5.47 -31.95
N ASP A 328 -8.79 -5.08 -32.76
CA ASP A 328 -8.07 -5.99 -33.65
C ASP A 328 -7.03 -6.81 -32.84
N PRO A 329 -7.15 -8.15 -32.78
CA PRO A 329 -6.21 -9.00 -32.06
C PRO A 329 -4.76 -8.90 -32.57
N GLU A 330 -4.56 -8.49 -33.83
CA GLU A 330 -3.25 -8.37 -34.47
C GLU A 330 -2.55 -7.02 -34.18
N TYR A 331 -3.26 -6.03 -33.63
CA TYR A 331 -2.69 -4.70 -33.31
C TYR A 331 -2.00 -4.68 -31.94
N GLU A 332 -0.72 -4.28 -31.88
CA GLU A 332 0.10 -4.32 -30.67
C GLU A 332 -0.45 -3.44 -29.53
N ASP A 333 -1.08 -2.31 -29.88
CA ASP A 333 -1.61 -1.31 -28.94
C ASP A 333 -3.07 -1.58 -28.49
N SER A 334 -3.71 -2.64 -28.99
CA SER A 334 -5.10 -2.94 -28.60
C SER A 334 -5.20 -3.32 -27.12
N PRO A 335 -6.19 -2.77 -26.37
CA PRO A 335 -6.38 -3.10 -24.98
C PRO A 335 -6.50 -4.61 -24.76
N ARG A 336 -5.61 -5.17 -23.93
CA ARG A 336 -5.57 -6.61 -23.64
C ARG A 336 -6.29 -6.90 -22.32
N ARG A 337 -7.00 -8.03 -22.27
CA ARG A 337 -7.66 -8.51 -21.05
C ARG A 337 -6.62 -8.80 -19.98
N PRO A 338 -6.83 -8.37 -18.73
CA PRO A 338 -5.99 -8.80 -17.64
C PRO A 338 -6.21 -10.30 -17.34
N ALA A 339 -5.14 -11.02 -17.02
CA ALA A 339 -5.20 -12.30 -16.33
C ALA A 339 -5.60 -12.06 -14.87
N SER A 340 -6.88 -11.79 -14.66
CA SER A 340 -7.43 -11.44 -13.34
C SER A 340 -7.22 -12.53 -12.31
N ARG A 341 -7.20 -12.11 -11.04
CA ARG A 341 -7.17 -13.00 -9.88
C ARG A 341 -8.53 -13.67 -9.77
N ALA A 342 -8.58 -14.98 -9.94
CA ALA A 342 -9.78 -15.77 -9.74
C ALA A 342 -9.76 -16.37 -8.34
N TRP A 343 -10.85 -16.16 -7.60
CA TRP A 343 -11.05 -16.71 -6.27
C TRP A 343 -12.05 -17.86 -6.36
N TRP A 344 -11.72 -18.95 -5.69
CA TRP A 344 -12.50 -20.18 -5.69
C TRP A 344 -12.72 -20.63 -4.26
N LEU A 345 -13.98 -20.85 -3.88
CA LEU A 345 -14.32 -21.55 -2.65
C LEU A 345 -14.53 -23.03 -2.98
N ARG A 346 -13.69 -23.88 -2.42
CA ARG A 346 -13.72 -25.33 -2.63
C ARG A 346 -14.77 -25.99 -1.73
N ARG A 347 -15.22 -27.18 -2.13
CA ARG A 347 -16.15 -28.04 -1.35
C ARG A 347 -15.69 -28.31 0.09
N ASP A 348 -14.38 -28.35 0.31
CA ASP A 348 -13.79 -28.56 1.63
C ASP A 348 -13.64 -27.26 2.45
N GLY A 349 -14.18 -26.14 1.97
CA GLY A 349 -14.17 -24.85 2.64
C GLY A 349 -12.90 -24.03 2.39
N ARG A 350 -11.90 -24.57 1.69
CA ARG A 350 -10.68 -23.80 1.35
C ARG A 350 -10.96 -22.75 0.29
N ILE A 351 -10.32 -21.59 0.43
CA ILE A 351 -10.34 -20.54 -0.58
C ILE A 351 -9.02 -20.58 -1.34
N ARG A 352 -9.08 -20.66 -2.67
CA ARG A 352 -7.91 -20.61 -3.55
C ARG A 352 -7.96 -19.37 -4.41
N ILE A 353 -6.82 -18.68 -4.52
CA ILE A 353 -6.64 -17.53 -5.38
C ILE A 353 -5.49 -17.83 -6.34
N THR A 354 -5.78 -17.71 -7.64
CA THR A 354 -4.83 -17.97 -8.73
C THR A 354 -5.15 -17.13 -9.96
N GLN A 355 -4.32 -17.17 -11.00
CA GLN A 355 -4.56 -16.48 -12.27
C GLN A 355 -5.39 -17.36 -13.20
N PHE A 356 -6.48 -16.81 -13.74
CA PHE A 356 -7.41 -17.55 -14.59
C PHE A 356 -6.85 -17.87 -16.00
N LEU A 357 -6.01 -16.99 -16.55
CA LEU A 357 -5.62 -17.03 -17.97
C LEU A 357 -4.12 -17.26 -18.21
N ARG A 358 -3.37 -17.65 -17.17
CA ARG A 358 -1.94 -17.94 -17.31
C ARG A 358 -1.68 -19.44 -17.13
N PRO A 359 -1.32 -20.17 -18.21
CA PRO A 359 -1.20 -21.62 -18.16
C PRO A 359 0.03 -22.13 -17.39
N THR A 360 1.03 -21.27 -17.07
CA THR A 360 2.28 -21.71 -16.43
C THR A 360 2.85 -20.69 -15.44
N GLY A 361 3.53 -21.20 -14.40
CA GLY A 361 4.46 -20.47 -13.53
C GLY A 361 3.92 -19.17 -12.93
N HIS A 362 3.04 -19.26 -11.94
CA HIS A 362 2.50 -18.11 -11.19
C HIS A 362 2.40 -18.43 -9.70
N VAL A 363 2.27 -17.37 -8.90
CA VAL A 363 2.02 -17.47 -7.46
C VAL A 363 0.60 -18.01 -7.23
N ILE A 364 0.46 -18.96 -6.30
CA ILE A 364 -0.83 -19.50 -5.86
C ILE A 364 -0.98 -19.27 -4.36
N LEU A 365 -2.16 -18.81 -3.95
CA LEU A 365 -2.54 -18.65 -2.56
C LEU A 365 -3.67 -19.63 -2.23
N GLU A 366 -3.48 -20.41 -1.18
CA GLU A 366 -4.52 -21.25 -0.58
C GLU A 366 -4.74 -20.81 0.87
N ALA A 367 -5.99 -20.63 1.25
CA ALA A 367 -6.40 -20.31 2.61
C ALA A 367 -7.35 -21.38 3.11
N THR A 368 -7.11 -21.86 4.33
CA THR A 368 -8.03 -22.72 5.08
C THR A 368 -8.59 -21.88 6.22
N PRO A 369 -9.82 -21.36 6.08
CA PRO A 369 -10.48 -20.57 7.11
C PRO A 369 -10.52 -21.32 8.46
N VAL A 370 -10.34 -20.60 9.57
CA VAL A 370 -10.56 -21.16 10.91
C VAL A 370 -12.04 -21.47 11.13
N ASP A 371 -12.89 -20.51 10.75
CA ASP A 371 -14.35 -20.65 10.71
C ASP A 371 -14.81 -20.79 9.25
N ASN A 372 -15.89 -21.54 9.01
CA ASN A 372 -16.45 -21.67 7.66
C ASN A 372 -16.76 -20.29 7.06
N PHE A 373 -16.30 -20.07 5.83
CA PHE A 373 -16.54 -18.81 5.13
C PHE A 373 -18.03 -18.56 4.87
N LEU A 374 -18.79 -19.62 4.59
CA LEU A 374 -20.26 -19.63 4.53
C LEU A 374 -20.82 -20.21 5.84
N ASP A 375 -22.15 -20.19 6.02
CA ASP A 375 -22.81 -20.85 7.17
C ASP A 375 -22.73 -22.40 7.14
N GLY A 376 -22.00 -22.96 6.17
CA GLY A 376 -21.75 -24.39 6.00
C GLY A 376 -20.70 -24.64 4.91
N LEU A 377 -20.42 -25.91 4.62
CA LEU A 377 -19.58 -26.27 3.46
C LEU A 377 -20.42 -26.22 2.18
N PRO A 378 -19.88 -25.74 1.05
CA PRO A 378 -20.58 -25.78 -0.21
C PRO A 378 -20.55 -27.20 -0.78
N ASP A 379 -21.64 -27.61 -1.42
CA ASP A 379 -21.76 -28.94 -2.04
C ASP A 379 -20.93 -29.07 -3.33
N GLU A 380 -20.51 -27.94 -3.89
CA GLU A 380 -19.70 -27.82 -5.11
C GLU A 380 -18.61 -26.75 -5.00
N ASP A 381 -17.66 -26.75 -5.93
CA ASP A 381 -16.66 -25.67 -6.01
C ASP A 381 -17.34 -24.43 -6.61
N LEU A 382 -17.12 -23.28 -5.99
CA LEU A 382 -17.76 -22.03 -6.35
C LEU A 382 -16.74 -20.99 -6.77
N TRP A 383 -17.07 -20.23 -7.80
CA TRP A 383 -16.27 -19.11 -8.26
C TRP A 383 -16.89 -17.79 -7.80
N PHE A 384 -16.04 -16.88 -7.33
CA PHE A 384 -16.43 -15.51 -6.98
C PHE A 384 -16.22 -14.56 -8.16
N ARG A 385 -17.20 -13.69 -8.41
CA ARG A 385 -17.10 -12.70 -9.49
C ARG A 385 -16.02 -11.65 -9.20
N THR A 386 -15.08 -11.50 -10.14
CA THR A 386 -13.92 -10.59 -9.99
C THR A 386 -14.30 -9.13 -9.73
N HIS A 387 -15.25 -8.57 -10.48
CA HIS A 387 -15.64 -7.16 -10.31
C HIS A 387 -16.15 -6.85 -8.89
N GLU A 388 -16.90 -7.77 -8.30
CA GLU A 388 -17.45 -7.65 -6.95
C GLU A 388 -16.34 -7.75 -5.88
N LEU A 389 -15.35 -8.62 -6.12
CA LEU A 389 -14.16 -8.72 -5.27
C LEU A 389 -13.33 -7.43 -5.31
N ASP A 390 -13.19 -6.79 -6.47
CA ASP A 390 -12.43 -5.54 -6.58
C ASP A 390 -13.10 -4.41 -5.75
N ALA A 391 -14.43 -4.32 -5.78
CA ALA A 391 -15.20 -3.36 -4.97
C ALA A 391 -15.08 -3.64 -3.46
N ILE A 392 -15.09 -4.91 -3.05
CA ILE A 392 -14.84 -5.31 -1.66
C ILE A 392 -13.41 -4.98 -1.25
N ALA A 393 -12.43 -5.32 -2.09
CA ALA A 393 -11.02 -5.06 -1.84
C ALA A 393 -10.77 -3.55 -1.66
N ALA A 394 -11.38 -2.69 -2.48
CA ALA A 394 -11.29 -1.24 -2.35
C ALA A 394 -11.67 -0.74 -0.93
N ASN A 395 -12.60 -1.42 -0.26
CA ASN A 395 -13.08 -1.04 1.08
C ASN A 395 -12.34 -1.72 2.23
N LEU A 396 -11.82 -2.94 2.02
CA LEU A 396 -11.27 -3.79 3.08
C LEU A 396 -9.74 -3.95 3.02
N LEU A 397 -9.05 -3.38 2.03
CA LEU A 397 -7.59 -3.45 1.93
C LEU A 397 -6.89 -2.79 3.13
N GLU A 398 -7.47 -1.70 3.64
CA GLU A 398 -7.00 -1.03 4.83
C GLU A 398 -7.55 -1.71 6.09
N PRO A 399 -6.70 -2.22 7.01
CA PRO A 399 -7.17 -2.97 8.19
C PRO A 399 -8.08 -2.16 9.11
N SER A 400 -7.86 -0.86 9.22
CA SER A 400 -8.67 0.06 10.03
C SER A 400 -10.12 0.12 9.57
N ARG A 401 -10.36 0.06 8.25
CA ARG A 401 -11.70 0.11 7.65
C ARG A 401 -12.47 -1.17 7.94
N ALA A 402 -11.81 -2.34 7.92
CA ALA A 402 -12.46 -3.63 8.18
C ALA A 402 -13.20 -3.67 9.54
N LEU A 403 -12.80 -2.86 10.52
CA LEU A 403 -13.42 -2.76 11.85
C LEU A 403 -14.88 -2.29 11.83
N VAL A 404 -15.31 -1.59 10.79
CA VAL A 404 -16.67 -1.03 10.71
C VAL A 404 -17.58 -1.74 9.71
N PHE A 405 -17.07 -2.73 8.98
CA PHE A 405 -17.86 -3.53 8.05
C PHE A 405 -18.37 -4.80 8.71
N SER A 406 -19.57 -5.21 8.31
CA SER A 406 -20.19 -6.49 8.64
C SER A 406 -20.49 -7.30 7.39
N SER A 407 -20.74 -8.60 7.56
CA SER A 407 -21.12 -9.48 6.46
C SER A 407 -22.37 -10.31 6.75
N GLU A 408 -23.22 -10.46 5.74
CA GLU A 408 -24.37 -11.37 5.76
C GLU A 408 -24.29 -12.35 4.59
N VAL A 409 -24.64 -13.61 4.83
CA VAL A 409 -24.68 -14.64 3.79
C VAL A 409 -26.12 -15.03 3.52
N ALA A 410 -26.53 -15.01 2.26
CA ALA A 410 -27.81 -15.51 1.82
C ALA A 410 -27.61 -16.68 0.85
N ASP A 411 -28.25 -17.81 1.14
CA ASP A 411 -28.40 -18.91 0.19
C ASP A 411 -29.46 -18.51 -0.86
N MET A 412 -29.06 -18.53 -2.13
CA MET A 412 -29.84 -18.06 -3.27
C MET A 412 -30.36 -19.23 -4.13
N ARG A 413 -30.29 -20.49 -3.64
CA ARG A 413 -30.86 -21.69 -4.29
C ARG A 413 -32.38 -21.56 -4.43
N THR A 414 -32.81 -20.79 -5.41
CA THR A 414 -34.20 -20.65 -5.86
C THR A 414 -34.27 -21.11 -7.32
N GLU A 415 -35.37 -21.74 -7.73
CA GLU A 415 -35.51 -22.35 -9.08
C GLU A 415 -35.24 -21.37 -10.24
N LYS A 416 -35.33 -20.05 -10.00
CA LYS A 416 -35.18 -19.00 -11.01
C LYS A 416 -33.72 -18.61 -11.32
N LEU A 417 -32.76 -18.92 -10.46
CA LEU A 417 -31.35 -18.50 -10.61
C LEU A 417 -30.40 -19.70 -10.46
N LYS A 418 -30.56 -20.71 -11.33
CA LYS A 418 -29.84 -22.01 -11.28
C LYS A 418 -28.31 -21.93 -11.19
N GLN A 419 -27.70 -20.79 -11.52
CA GLN A 419 -26.24 -20.59 -11.52
C GLN A 419 -25.71 -19.91 -10.24
N LEU A 420 -26.54 -19.13 -9.52
CA LEU A 420 -26.13 -18.44 -8.30
C LEU A 420 -26.42 -19.32 -7.08
N ARG A 421 -25.42 -19.48 -6.21
CA ARG A 421 -25.56 -20.29 -4.99
C ARG A 421 -25.63 -19.43 -3.75
N TYR A 422 -24.69 -18.51 -3.60
CA TYR A 422 -24.63 -17.65 -2.43
C TYR A 422 -24.43 -16.20 -2.82
N ARG A 423 -25.03 -15.31 -2.03
CA ARG A 423 -24.76 -13.89 -2.03
C ARG A 423 -24.23 -13.51 -0.66
N ILE A 424 -22.96 -13.17 -0.59
CA ILE A 424 -22.36 -12.53 0.58
C ILE A 424 -22.58 -11.02 0.41
N THR A 425 -23.10 -10.35 1.41
CA THR A 425 -23.32 -8.91 1.41
C THR A 425 -22.40 -8.28 2.44
N VAL A 426 -21.47 -7.44 1.99
CA VAL A 426 -20.63 -6.63 2.89
C VAL A 426 -21.24 -5.23 3.00
N SER A 427 -21.44 -4.73 4.21
CA SER A 427 -22.09 -3.44 4.47
C SER A 427 -21.52 -2.75 5.70
N THR A 428 -21.80 -1.47 5.87
CA THR A 428 -21.41 -0.70 7.07
C THR A 428 -22.44 0.36 7.42
N ASP A 429 -22.72 0.52 8.71
CA ASP A 429 -23.56 1.60 9.26
C ASP A 429 -22.76 2.91 9.41
N ALA A 430 -21.43 2.86 9.29
CA ALA A 430 -20.54 4.01 9.42
C ALA A 430 -20.48 4.88 8.16
N ALA A 431 -21.17 4.50 7.09
CA ALA A 431 -21.24 5.29 5.86
C ALA A 431 -21.89 6.67 6.09
N LYS A 432 -21.56 7.64 5.23
CA LYS A 432 -22.24 8.95 5.19
C LYS A 432 -23.75 8.78 4.95
N GLU A 433 -24.56 9.66 5.54
CA GLU A 433 -26.03 9.55 5.56
C GLU A 433 -26.66 9.37 4.18
N GLU A 434 -26.16 10.10 3.17
CA GLU A 434 -26.65 10.04 1.79
C GLU A 434 -26.49 8.65 1.15
N GLU A 435 -25.55 7.85 1.64
CA GLU A 435 -25.22 6.54 1.07
C GLU A 435 -25.80 5.36 1.88
N ARG A 436 -26.16 5.56 3.17
CA ARG A 436 -26.54 4.48 4.12
C ARG A 436 -27.62 3.50 3.62
N SER A 437 -28.55 3.95 2.80
CA SER A 437 -29.67 3.11 2.33
C SER A 437 -29.34 2.25 1.09
N ALA A 438 -28.23 2.53 0.40
CA ALA A 438 -27.88 1.90 -0.89
C ALA A 438 -26.63 1.00 -0.84
N ILE A 439 -25.84 1.05 0.24
CA ILE A 439 -24.52 0.40 0.28
C ILE A 439 -24.62 -1.06 0.74
N LYS A 440 -24.90 -1.93 -0.22
CA LYS A 440 -24.64 -3.37 -0.10
C LYS A 440 -23.63 -3.71 -1.17
N LEU A 441 -22.45 -4.19 -0.77
CA LEU A 441 -21.46 -4.74 -1.70
C LEU A 441 -21.74 -6.23 -1.83
N PRO A 442 -22.46 -6.68 -2.89
CA PRO A 442 -22.69 -8.09 -3.09
C PRO A 442 -21.41 -8.75 -3.58
N LEU A 443 -21.16 -9.95 -3.08
CA LEU A 443 -20.20 -10.91 -3.59
C LEU A 443 -20.96 -12.20 -3.88
N LEU A 444 -21.08 -12.49 -5.16
CA LEU A 444 -21.80 -13.64 -5.68
C LEU A 444 -20.83 -14.80 -5.85
N ALA A 445 -21.17 -15.92 -5.21
CA ALA A 445 -20.54 -17.21 -5.41
C ALA A 445 -21.43 -18.03 -6.34
N ALA A 446 -20.92 -18.37 -7.52
CA ALA A 446 -21.65 -19.03 -8.58
C ALA A 446 -21.05 -20.39 -8.94
N ARG A 447 -21.90 -21.28 -9.47
CA ARG A 447 -21.47 -22.47 -10.19
C ARG A 447 -20.86 -22.03 -11.53
N GLN A 448 -19.76 -22.66 -11.92
CA GLN A 448 -19.20 -22.48 -13.26
C GLN A 448 -19.90 -23.44 -14.23
N GLU A 449 -20.48 -22.93 -15.32
CA GLU A 449 -21.05 -23.74 -16.41
C GLU A 449 -20.17 -23.67 -17.67
N GLY A 450 -19.92 -24.82 -18.30
CA GLY A 450 -19.27 -24.94 -19.61
C GLY A 450 -17.74 -24.86 -19.58
N VAL A 451 -17.08 -25.98 -19.96
CA VAL A 451 -15.61 -26.19 -20.00
C VAL A 451 -14.91 -25.80 -18.69
N GLU A 452 -14.66 -26.83 -17.87
CA GLU A 452 -14.07 -26.74 -16.54
C GLU A 452 -12.69 -26.06 -16.53
N PHE A 453 -12.65 -24.74 -16.34
CA PHE A 453 -11.45 -24.09 -15.84
C PHE A 453 -11.43 -24.24 -14.32
N GLN A 454 -10.99 -25.40 -13.84
CA GLN A 454 -10.65 -25.55 -12.42
C GLN A 454 -9.36 -24.78 -12.13
N PRO A 455 -9.24 -24.14 -10.95
CA PRO A 455 -8.04 -23.39 -10.60
C PRO A 455 -6.84 -24.34 -10.46
N ASN A 456 -5.69 -23.96 -11.04
CA ASN A 456 -4.42 -24.68 -10.85
C ASN A 456 -4.18 -24.96 -9.36
N GLU A 457 -3.68 -26.15 -9.05
CA GLU A 457 -3.40 -26.56 -7.66
C GLU A 457 -1.91 -26.73 -7.42
N LEU A 458 -1.47 -26.52 -6.18
CA LEU A 458 -0.14 -26.90 -5.74
C LEU A 458 -0.10 -28.40 -5.45
N ASP A 459 0.72 -29.15 -6.16
CA ASP A 459 1.02 -30.54 -5.79
C ASP A 459 2.09 -30.60 -4.70
N LEU A 460 1.61 -30.66 -3.46
CA LEU A 460 2.44 -30.79 -2.28
C LEU A 460 2.55 -32.24 -1.78
N SER A 461 2.17 -33.23 -2.60
CA SER A 461 2.32 -34.65 -2.23
C SER A 461 3.79 -35.02 -2.00
N ASP A 462 4.06 -35.94 -1.07
CA ASP A 462 5.42 -36.40 -0.73
C ASP A 462 6.20 -36.96 -1.94
N SER A 463 5.48 -37.43 -2.95
CA SER A 463 6.04 -37.87 -4.23
C SER A 463 6.61 -36.73 -5.07
N VAL A 464 6.07 -35.51 -4.94
CA VAL A 464 6.33 -34.38 -5.85
C VAL A 464 7.07 -33.24 -5.18
N PHE A 465 6.64 -32.79 -3.99
CA PHE A 465 7.28 -31.71 -3.24
C PHE A 465 8.24 -32.26 -2.20
N LYS A 466 9.55 -32.05 -2.41
CA LYS A 466 10.61 -32.58 -1.55
C LYS A 466 11.50 -31.44 -1.06
N PRO A 467 11.06 -30.68 -0.04
CA PRO A 467 11.80 -29.52 0.43
C PRO A 467 13.17 -29.93 0.95
N MET A 468 14.21 -29.27 0.43
CA MET A 468 15.59 -29.43 0.88
C MET A 468 15.92 -28.49 2.04
N VAL A 469 15.22 -27.37 2.13
CA VAL A 469 15.35 -26.40 3.22
C VAL A 469 13.99 -26.18 3.86
N ILE A 470 13.97 -26.14 5.19
CA ILE A 470 12.83 -25.68 6.01
C ILE A 470 13.37 -24.72 7.06
N GLY A 471 12.80 -23.53 7.16
CA GLY A 471 13.18 -22.53 8.15
C GLY A 471 12.02 -21.63 8.54
N ARG A 472 12.31 -20.72 9.48
CA ARG A 472 11.35 -19.75 10.02
C ARG A 472 11.87 -18.33 9.88
N LEU A 473 10.99 -17.43 9.47
CA LEU A 473 11.21 -15.99 9.41
C LEU A 473 10.27 -15.30 10.40
N THR A 474 10.81 -14.43 11.25
CA THR A 474 9.97 -13.53 12.03
C THR A 474 9.42 -12.43 11.13
N GLU A 475 8.33 -11.78 11.55
CA GLU A 475 7.78 -10.61 10.85
C GLU A 475 8.83 -9.51 10.64
N GLY A 476 9.64 -9.23 11.66
CA GLY A 476 10.75 -8.26 11.58
C GLY A 476 11.80 -8.66 10.55
N SER A 477 12.23 -9.92 10.54
CA SER A 477 13.19 -10.41 9.53
C SER A 477 12.61 -10.34 8.11
N LEU A 478 11.32 -10.65 7.92
CA LEU A 478 10.67 -10.50 6.63
C LEU A 478 10.62 -9.03 6.18
N ALA A 479 10.30 -8.10 7.09
CA ALA A 479 10.30 -6.67 6.81
C ALA A 479 11.70 -6.16 6.43
N ASP A 480 12.74 -6.63 7.12
CA ASP A 480 14.14 -6.32 6.80
C ASP A 480 14.56 -6.88 5.42
N LEU A 481 14.12 -8.09 5.09
CA LEU A 481 14.35 -8.70 3.77
C LEU A 481 13.61 -7.94 2.65
N ALA A 482 12.37 -7.52 2.93
CA ALA A 482 11.57 -6.71 2.01
C ALA A 482 12.18 -5.33 1.78
N THR A 483 12.66 -4.65 2.81
CA THR A 483 13.26 -3.30 2.72
C THR A 483 14.66 -3.32 2.11
N SER A 484 15.48 -4.33 2.45
CA SER A 484 16.84 -4.49 1.90
C SER A 484 16.84 -4.71 0.39
N THR A 485 15.71 -5.17 -0.17
CA THR A 485 15.52 -5.38 -1.61
C THR A 485 14.76 -4.25 -2.34
N ASN A 486 14.09 -3.29 -1.68
CA ASN A 486 12.97 -2.57 -2.34
C ASN A 486 13.23 -1.22 -3.06
N PRO A 487 14.06 -0.24 -2.63
CA PRO A 487 14.07 1.06 -3.34
C PRO A 487 15.06 1.14 -4.51
N LYS A 488 16.33 0.76 -4.30
CA LYS A 488 17.39 0.97 -5.32
C LYS A 488 17.33 -0.06 -6.46
N LEU A 489 16.88 -1.27 -6.17
CA LEU A 489 16.80 -2.38 -7.13
C LEU A 489 15.57 -2.26 -8.04
N ARG A 490 14.42 -1.77 -7.54
CA ARG A 490 13.26 -1.40 -8.39
C ARG A 490 13.61 -0.33 -9.43
N ARG A 491 14.44 0.67 -9.05
CA ARG A 491 14.88 1.76 -9.93
C ARG A 491 15.78 1.30 -11.08
N GLN A 492 16.57 0.25 -10.86
CA GLN A 492 17.40 -0.37 -11.89
C GLN A 492 16.57 -1.44 -12.60
N LYS A 493 15.90 -1.09 -13.71
CA LYS A 493 15.16 -2.00 -14.61
C LYS A 493 16.02 -3.13 -15.26
N LYS A 494 17.03 -3.66 -14.56
CA LYS A 494 18.05 -4.61 -15.05
C LYS A 494 18.18 -5.86 -14.16
N LEU A 495 17.31 -6.08 -13.18
CA LEU A 495 17.31 -7.33 -12.44
C LEU A 495 16.52 -8.40 -13.17
N ASP A 496 17.22 -9.42 -13.63
CA ASP A 496 16.61 -10.60 -14.24
C ASP A 496 16.14 -11.62 -13.17
N ARG A 497 16.71 -11.58 -11.96
CA ARG A 497 16.41 -12.52 -10.86
C ARG A 497 16.77 -11.96 -9.47
N ILE A 498 16.06 -12.44 -8.45
CA ILE A 498 16.43 -12.34 -7.03
C ILE A 498 16.96 -13.70 -6.61
N THR A 499 18.15 -13.75 -6.03
CA THR A 499 18.81 -14.99 -5.59
C THR A 499 18.65 -15.16 -4.10
N LEU A 500 18.04 -16.27 -3.69
CA LEU A 500 17.98 -16.75 -2.32
C LEU A 500 19.14 -17.71 -2.12
N THR A 501 20.00 -17.43 -1.13
CA THR A 501 21.10 -18.31 -0.73
C THR A 501 20.89 -18.76 0.71
N VAL A 502 20.83 -20.07 0.93
CA VAL A 502 20.80 -20.70 2.24
C VAL A 502 22.15 -21.34 2.49
N GLU A 503 22.92 -20.82 3.43
CA GLU A 503 24.23 -21.35 3.79
C GLU A 503 24.47 -21.18 5.30
N GLY A 504 25.06 -22.19 5.93
CA GLY A 504 25.40 -22.12 7.36
C GLY A 504 24.20 -21.85 8.29
N GLY A 505 22.99 -22.24 7.86
CA GLY A 505 21.75 -22.00 8.61
C GLY A 505 21.22 -20.56 8.51
N LYS A 506 21.71 -19.74 7.58
CA LYS A 506 21.21 -18.39 7.32
C LYS A 506 20.56 -18.32 5.94
N LEU A 507 19.43 -17.63 5.84
CA LEU A 507 18.84 -17.25 4.55
C LEU A 507 19.30 -15.83 4.20
N THR A 508 19.89 -15.69 3.02
CA THR A 508 20.34 -14.41 2.50
C THR A 508 19.66 -14.15 1.16
N LEU A 509 19.33 -12.89 0.93
CA LEU A 509 18.82 -12.40 -0.34
C LEU A 509 19.89 -11.57 -1.01
N SER A 510 20.06 -11.79 -2.31
CA SER A 510 20.89 -10.94 -3.14
C SER A 510 20.16 -10.63 -4.46
N GLY A 511 20.16 -9.35 -4.80
CA GLY A 511 19.76 -8.85 -6.11
C GLY A 511 20.83 -7.86 -6.55
N GLY A 512 21.64 -8.20 -7.56
CA GLY A 512 22.83 -7.40 -7.88
C GLY A 512 23.80 -7.26 -6.69
N ASN A 513 24.70 -6.26 -6.73
CA ASN A 513 25.84 -6.06 -5.81
C ASN A 513 25.52 -5.81 -4.31
N ALA A 514 24.32 -6.14 -3.83
CA ALA A 514 23.97 -6.05 -2.42
C ALA A 514 23.87 -7.45 -1.81
N LYS A 515 24.74 -7.75 -0.83
CA LYS A 515 24.56 -8.87 0.09
C LYS A 515 23.92 -8.33 1.37
N GLY A 516 22.70 -8.75 1.66
CA GLY A 516 22.13 -8.58 3.00
C GLY A 516 22.49 -9.79 3.86
N ASP A 517 23.14 -9.57 4.98
CA ASP A 517 23.32 -10.58 6.03
C ASP A 517 22.25 -10.35 7.11
N GLN A 518 21.43 -11.36 7.36
CA GLN A 518 20.40 -11.34 8.39
C GLN A 518 20.34 -12.72 9.08
N PRO A 519 20.10 -12.78 10.40
CA PRO A 519 19.90 -14.05 11.09
C PRO A 519 18.54 -14.65 10.70
N THR A 520 18.51 -15.95 10.44
CA THR A 520 17.31 -16.75 10.19
C THR A 520 17.48 -18.08 10.93
N ILE A 521 16.39 -18.68 11.40
CA ILE A 521 16.45 -20.00 12.04
C ILE A 521 16.11 -21.04 10.97
N VAL A 522 17.11 -21.83 10.57
CA VAL A 522 16.92 -22.94 9.64
C VAL A 522 16.91 -24.25 10.42
N GLU A 523 15.79 -24.96 10.38
CA GLU A 523 15.61 -26.24 11.07
C GLU A 523 16.15 -27.42 10.25
N ARG A 524 16.07 -27.30 8.92
CA ARG A 524 16.60 -28.28 7.97
C ARG A 524 17.30 -27.55 6.85
N ALA A 525 18.60 -27.76 6.69
CA ALA A 525 19.40 -27.14 5.63
C ALA A 525 20.20 -28.17 4.84
N ALA A 526 20.24 -28.03 3.52
CA ALA A 526 21.36 -28.54 2.73
C ALA A 526 22.64 -27.76 3.09
N LYS A 527 23.83 -28.33 2.83
CA LYS A 527 25.13 -27.67 3.11
C LYS A 527 25.21 -26.25 2.53
N SER A 528 24.69 -26.07 1.32
CA SER A 528 24.45 -24.77 0.67
C SER A 528 23.35 -24.98 -0.37
N LEU A 529 22.41 -24.04 -0.47
CA LEU A 529 21.38 -24.03 -1.50
C LEU A 529 21.25 -22.62 -2.09
N VAL A 530 21.24 -22.53 -3.42
CA VAL A 530 21.03 -21.28 -4.16
C VAL A 530 19.86 -21.47 -5.11
N VAL A 531 18.81 -20.67 -4.94
CA VAL A 531 17.65 -20.65 -5.84
C VAL A 531 17.37 -19.22 -6.30
N SER A 532 16.57 -19.09 -7.35
CA SER A 532 16.24 -17.78 -7.92
C SER A 532 14.73 -17.61 -8.01
N ILE A 533 14.24 -16.39 -7.78
CA ILE A 533 12.84 -15.98 -7.93
C ILE A 533 12.78 -14.82 -8.89
N HIS A 534 11.69 -14.73 -9.65
CA HIS A 534 11.45 -13.56 -10.49
C HIS A 534 11.28 -12.30 -9.60
N PRO A 535 11.96 -11.17 -9.89
CA PRO A 535 11.94 -10.02 -8.99
C PRO A 535 10.54 -9.49 -8.71
N GLU A 536 9.68 -9.45 -9.74
CA GLU A 536 8.29 -9.02 -9.58
C GLU A 536 7.50 -9.87 -8.58
N ASP A 537 7.69 -11.19 -8.62
CA ASP A 537 6.98 -12.11 -7.73
C ASP A 537 7.49 -11.92 -6.30
N TRP A 538 8.81 -11.78 -6.12
CA TRP A 538 9.40 -11.47 -4.81
C TRP A 538 8.87 -10.15 -4.24
N PHE A 539 8.82 -9.08 -5.03
CA PHE A 539 8.35 -7.77 -4.56
C PHE A 539 6.87 -7.78 -4.20
N ALA A 540 6.03 -8.46 -4.98
CA ALA A 540 4.60 -8.59 -4.70
C ALA A 540 4.37 -9.43 -3.43
N VAL A 541 5.02 -10.60 -3.34
CA VAL A 541 4.91 -11.52 -2.21
C VAL A 541 5.40 -10.88 -0.91
N SER A 542 6.60 -10.30 -0.91
CA SER A 542 7.17 -9.67 0.28
C SER A 542 6.29 -8.52 0.79
N LYS A 543 5.79 -7.66 -0.10
CA LYS A 543 4.85 -6.58 0.27
C LYS A 543 3.56 -7.14 0.88
N ALA A 544 2.98 -8.17 0.26
CA ALA A 544 1.75 -8.78 0.74
C ALA A 544 1.94 -9.44 2.12
N LEU A 545 3.00 -10.22 2.30
CA LEU A 545 3.29 -10.88 3.58
C LEU A 545 3.59 -9.87 4.71
N THR A 546 4.32 -8.77 4.42
CA THR A 546 4.56 -7.71 5.42
C THR A 546 3.30 -6.94 5.83
N SER A 547 2.19 -7.09 5.09
CA SER A 547 0.93 -6.44 5.42
C SER A 547 0.03 -7.26 6.34
N ILE A 548 0.44 -8.47 6.71
CA ILE A 548 -0.31 -9.42 7.54
C ILE A 548 0.42 -9.65 8.87
N ALA A 549 -0.35 -9.66 9.95
CA ALA A 549 0.12 -10.10 11.27
C ALA A 549 -0.24 -11.57 11.47
N THR A 550 0.74 -12.37 11.88
CA THR A 550 0.61 -13.81 12.12
C THR A 550 0.34 -14.05 13.61
N SER A 551 -0.44 -15.09 13.95
CA SER A 551 -0.78 -15.39 15.34
C SER A 551 0.45 -15.77 16.19
N ASP A 552 1.45 -16.40 15.56
CA ASP A 552 2.69 -16.85 16.22
C ASP A 552 3.90 -15.93 15.96
N GLY A 553 3.71 -14.81 15.23
CA GLY A 553 4.77 -13.87 14.85
C GLY A 553 5.80 -14.43 13.83
N GLN A 554 5.47 -15.53 13.14
CA GLN A 554 6.40 -16.30 12.32
C GLN A 554 5.79 -16.80 11.01
N PHE A 555 6.62 -16.82 9.97
CA PHE A 555 6.38 -17.47 8.69
C PHE A 555 7.29 -18.68 8.56
N VAL A 556 6.71 -19.84 8.24
CA VAL A 556 7.48 -21.04 7.89
C VAL A 556 7.72 -21.04 6.39
N TYR A 557 8.96 -21.23 5.96
CA TYR A 557 9.28 -21.37 4.54
C TYR A 557 9.91 -22.72 4.25
N SER A 558 9.53 -23.29 3.11
CA SER A 558 10.04 -24.56 2.60
C SER A 558 10.50 -24.39 1.16
N ILE A 559 11.71 -24.81 0.84
CA ILE A 559 12.30 -24.64 -0.51
C ILE A 559 12.55 -26.00 -1.14
N ASP A 560 11.85 -26.26 -2.24
CA ASP A 560 12.20 -27.31 -3.18
C ASP A 560 12.90 -26.67 -4.39
N PRO A 561 14.21 -26.88 -4.58
CA PRO A 561 14.96 -26.25 -5.67
C PRO A 561 14.48 -26.67 -7.05
N GLU A 562 13.69 -27.74 -7.14
CA GLU A 562 13.07 -28.15 -8.38
C GLU A 562 11.96 -27.18 -8.83
N GLY A 563 11.46 -26.27 -7.99
CA GLY A 563 10.56 -25.26 -8.55
C GLY A 563 9.72 -24.42 -7.61
N LEU A 564 9.76 -24.62 -6.30
CA LEU A 564 8.81 -23.96 -5.41
C LEU A 564 9.46 -23.45 -4.12
N LEU A 565 9.22 -22.18 -3.81
CA LEU A 565 9.27 -21.65 -2.46
C LEU A 565 7.85 -21.66 -1.91
N LEU A 566 7.59 -22.45 -0.87
CA LEU A 566 6.33 -22.47 -0.14
C LEU A 566 6.49 -21.63 1.13
N VAL A 567 5.56 -20.71 1.38
CA VAL A 567 5.45 -19.96 2.64
C VAL A 567 4.14 -20.31 3.31
N GLU A 568 4.21 -20.76 4.56
CA GLU A 568 3.06 -21.17 5.37
C GLU A 568 3.02 -20.33 6.66
N PHE A 569 1.83 -19.88 7.04
CA PHE A 569 1.60 -19.10 8.25
C PHE A 569 0.13 -19.20 8.68
N GLN A 570 -0.16 -18.78 9.90
CA GLN A 570 -1.50 -18.76 10.46
C GLN A 570 -1.81 -17.37 11.03
N THR A 571 -3.04 -16.93 10.83
CA THR A 571 -3.64 -15.76 11.48
C THR A 571 -4.84 -16.20 12.33
N ASP A 572 -5.50 -15.25 12.99
CA ASP A 572 -6.75 -15.51 13.70
C ASP A 572 -7.88 -15.94 12.74
N ALA A 573 -7.79 -15.58 11.45
CA ALA A 573 -8.84 -15.83 10.46
C ALA A 573 -8.62 -17.13 9.65
N ALA A 574 -7.38 -17.49 9.32
CA ALA A 574 -7.09 -18.67 8.49
C ALA A 574 -5.65 -19.17 8.61
N ARG A 575 -5.44 -20.40 8.12
CA ARG A 575 -4.12 -20.94 7.77
C ARG A 575 -3.85 -20.72 6.29
N TYR A 576 -2.70 -20.15 5.96
CA TYR A 576 -2.34 -19.77 4.60
C TYR A 576 -1.17 -20.58 4.08
N ARG A 577 -1.22 -20.87 2.78
CA ARG A 577 -0.13 -21.42 1.99
C ARG A 577 0.05 -20.56 0.76
N LEU A 578 1.25 -20.04 0.57
CA LEU A 578 1.63 -19.23 -0.59
C LEU A 578 2.74 -19.94 -1.35
N GLY A 579 2.42 -20.47 -2.52
CA GLY A 579 3.37 -21.11 -3.42
C GLY A 579 3.95 -20.10 -4.39
N VAL A 580 5.26 -19.87 -4.33
CA VAL A 580 6.00 -18.94 -5.19
C VAL A 580 6.90 -19.73 -6.16
N PRO A 581 6.71 -19.60 -7.48
CA PRO A 581 7.49 -20.36 -8.44
C PRO A 581 8.95 -19.89 -8.46
N LEU A 582 9.87 -20.83 -8.40
CA LEU A 582 11.30 -20.56 -8.60
C LEU A 582 11.61 -20.46 -10.10
N LEU A 583 12.68 -19.74 -10.43
CA LEU A 583 13.21 -19.65 -11.78
C LEU A 583 14.03 -20.89 -12.15
N ARG A 584 13.71 -21.50 -13.29
CA ARG A 584 14.58 -22.43 -14.02
C ARG A 584 15.15 -21.69 -15.23
N GLY A 585 16.40 -21.25 -15.11
CA GLY A 585 17.01 -20.36 -16.12
C GLY A 585 16.38 -18.96 -16.09
N ARG A 586 15.49 -18.66 -17.04
CA ARG A 586 14.71 -17.41 -17.11
C ARG A 586 13.20 -17.62 -16.95
N GLU A 587 12.76 -18.87 -16.92
CA GLU A 587 11.34 -19.22 -16.87
C GLU A 587 10.91 -19.56 -15.45
N ARG A 588 9.66 -19.23 -15.11
CA ARG A 588 9.05 -19.63 -13.84
C ARG A 588 8.70 -21.11 -13.91
N SER A 589 9.12 -21.89 -12.92
CA SER A 589 8.81 -23.31 -12.84
C SER A 589 7.31 -23.54 -12.69
N ASN A 590 6.79 -24.53 -13.42
CA ASN A 590 5.43 -25.04 -13.31
C ASN A 590 5.40 -26.47 -12.74
N ARG A 591 6.53 -27.01 -12.28
CA ARG A 591 6.65 -28.42 -11.84
C ARG A 591 5.63 -28.83 -10.78
N HIS A 592 5.35 -27.92 -9.84
CA HIS A 592 4.43 -28.17 -8.74
C HIS A 592 3.01 -27.68 -9.03
N LEU A 593 2.75 -27.23 -10.27
CA LEU A 593 1.42 -26.87 -10.72
C LEU A 593 0.79 -28.07 -11.38
N LYS A 594 -0.32 -28.56 -10.82
CA LYS A 594 -1.21 -29.45 -11.56
C LYS A 594 -2.02 -28.59 -12.53
N ALA A 595 -1.57 -28.56 -13.78
CA ALA A 595 -2.40 -28.10 -14.87
C ALA A 595 -3.57 -29.09 -15.02
N PHE A 596 -4.80 -28.58 -15.05
CA PHE A 596 -5.96 -29.42 -15.23
C PHE A 596 -6.12 -29.76 -16.72
N GLU A 597 -6.32 -31.04 -17.04
CA GLU A 597 -6.77 -31.45 -18.37
C GLU A 597 -8.26 -31.11 -18.48
N PRO A 598 -8.72 -30.44 -19.54
CA PRO A 598 -10.13 -30.07 -19.67
C PRO A 598 -11.00 -31.33 -19.72
N VAL A 599 -11.78 -31.58 -18.67
CA VAL A 599 -12.81 -32.63 -18.68
C VAL A 599 -14.00 -32.07 -19.46
N ARG A 600 -14.36 -32.73 -20.56
CA ARG A 600 -15.64 -32.48 -21.23
C ARG A 600 -16.74 -33.03 -20.33
N CYS A 601 -17.55 -32.17 -19.74
CA CYS A 601 -18.87 -32.59 -19.27
C CYS A 601 -19.72 -32.86 -20.50
N ASP A 602 -20.11 -34.12 -20.72
CA ASP A 602 -21.19 -34.40 -21.65
C ASP A 602 -22.48 -33.79 -21.08
N PRO A 603 -23.12 -32.86 -21.79
CA PRO A 603 -24.36 -32.23 -21.33
C PRO A 603 -25.53 -33.22 -21.18
N ASP A 604 -25.38 -34.46 -21.67
CA ASP A 604 -26.40 -35.50 -21.68
C ASP A 604 -26.29 -36.51 -20.51
N ALA A 605 -25.25 -36.43 -19.66
CA ALA A 605 -25.08 -37.39 -18.57
C ALA A 605 -26.14 -37.25 -17.45
N ASP A 606 -26.70 -36.06 -17.24
CA ASP A 606 -27.79 -35.82 -16.28
C ASP A 606 -29.18 -36.23 -16.82
N ALA A 607 -29.28 -36.62 -18.10
CA ALA A 607 -30.53 -37.12 -18.69
C ALA A 607 -30.65 -38.66 -18.63
N ALA A 608 -29.59 -39.38 -18.26
CA ALA A 608 -29.58 -40.85 -18.27
C ALA A 608 -30.09 -41.51 -16.97
N ASP A 609 -30.18 -40.76 -15.85
CA ASP A 609 -30.72 -41.27 -14.58
C ASP A 609 -32.22 -40.96 -14.39
N THR A 610 -32.91 -40.54 -15.45
CA THR A 610 -34.38 -40.47 -15.50
C THR A 610 -34.93 -41.21 -16.72
N LEU A 611 -34.69 -42.52 -16.81
CA LEU A 611 -35.55 -43.47 -17.54
C LEU A 611 -35.68 -44.80 -16.81
#